data_AF-A0A0C9ZU20-F1
#
_entry.id   AF-A0A0C9ZU20-F1
#
_cell.length_a   1.000
_cell.length_b   1.000
_cell.length_c   1.000
_cell.angle_alpha   90.00
_cell.angle_beta   90.00
_cell.angle_gamma   90.00
#
_symmetry.space_group_name_H-M   'P 1'
#
loop_
_entity.id
_entity.type
_entity.pdbx_description
1 polymer ?
#
loop_
_entity_poly.entity_id
_entity_poly.type
_entity_poly.pdbx_seq_one_letter_code
_entity_poly.pdbx_strand_id
1 'polypeptide(L)'
;MSVMNAISGMVGVGGLFVMGGGYLPETFPRVLGALSVLLASVNVASGFVITKRMLDMFKRPMDPPESSWLYGIPAVIFTNGFSAAVSTSMAGLVWAGCLTSSMLCIVGFPPALLTQFAGLAIVRGTIGAIIDRHITAIELPQMVAALHLVVGLAAVFTSISSVLADPSHLTTLHLVTAYLRVIIGGITFTGSIVAFLKLAGKMGSRPLMLPGKYVINSSLLRANVLTMAAIIISPIWRENKIERANDQYIVNLDMNINLELGVINSLPRPGALEKLILSALFMIIEPSGSQYKPSLNITLFIHLHAQNNIGLA
;
A
#
# COMPACT_ATOMS: atom_id res chain seq x y z
N MET A 1 4.58 -0.71 17.59
CA MET A 1 4.74 -1.08 16.16
C MET A 1 3.44 -1.63 15.57
N SER A 2 2.89 -2.75 16.06
CA SER A 2 1.70 -3.39 15.46
C SER A 2 0.44 -2.51 15.39
N VAL A 3 0.14 -1.72 16.42
CA VAL A 3 -1.02 -0.79 16.41
C VAL A 3 -0.90 0.25 15.28
N MET A 4 0.28 0.85 15.12
CA MET A 4 0.52 1.84 14.05
C MET A 4 0.36 1.19 12.67
N ASN A 5 0.77 -0.07 12.53
CA ASN A 5 0.54 -0.83 11.31
C ASN A 5 -0.97 -1.01 11.03
N ALA A 6 -1.77 -1.41 12.03
CA ALA A 6 -3.23 -1.52 11.86
C ALA A 6 -3.85 -0.18 11.43
N ILE A 7 -3.46 0.93 12.08
CA ILE A 7 -3.97 2.28 11.77
C ILE A 7 -3.55 2.75 10.38
N SER A 8 -2.36 2.37 9.90
CA SER A 8 -1.90 2.74 8.55
C SER A 8 -2.79 2.20 7.41
N GLY A 9 -3.67 1.24 7.71
CA GLY A 9 -4.74 0.80 6.81
C GLY A 9 -5.77 1.88 6.45
N MET A 10 -5.72 3.08 7.06
CA MET A 10 -6.51 4.24 6.60
C MET A 10 -6.21 4.65 5.15
N VAL A 11 -5.11 4.18 4.55
CA VAL A 11 -4.83 4.37 3.12
C VAL A 11 -5.99 3.93 2.21
N GLY A 12 -6.78 2.94 2.65
CA GLY A 12 -7.96 2.46 1.93
C GLY A 12 -9.06 3.50 1.73
N VAL A 13 -9.10 4.56 2.55
CA VAL A 13 -10.07 5.66 2.38
C VAL A 13 -9.91 6.33 1.02
N GLY A 14 -8.67 6.53 0.55
CA GLY A 14 -8.42 7.08 -0.77
C GLY A 14 -8.98 6.19 -1.90
N GLY A 15 -8.83 4.87 -1.77
CA GLY A 15 -9.42 3.91 -2.71
C GLY A 15 -10.95 3.92 -2.69
N LEU A 16 -11.58 4.16 -1.53
CA LEU A 16 -13.03 4.21 -1.39
C LEU A 16 -13.66 5.36 -2.19
N PHE A 17 -12.99 6.52 -2.27
CA PHE A 17 -13.44 7.66 -3.07
C PHE A 17 -13.32 7.45 -4.58
N VAL A 18 -12.45 6.53 -5.01
CA VAL A 18 -12.30 6.17 -6.43
C VAL A 18 -13.18 4.99 -6.80
N MET A 19 -13.49 4.13 -5.84
CA MET A 19 -14.48 3.06 -5.98
C MET A 19 -15.86 3.68 -6.22
N GLY A 20 -16.62 3.15 -7.18
CA GLY A 20 -17.92 3.72 -7.55
C GLY A 20 -18.51 3.09 -8.81
N GLY A 21 -19.61 3.66 -9.31
CA GLY A 21 -20.37 3.11 -10.45
C GLY A 21 -21.53 2.23 -10.00
N GLY A 22 -21.68 1.06 -10.63
CA GLY A 22 -22.74 0.08 -10.35
C GLY A 22 -22.44 -0.83 -9.17
N TYR A 23 -22.94 -2.08 -9.19
CA TYR A 23 -22.68 -3.08 -8.15
C TYR A 23 -21.31 -3.76 -8.28
N LEU A 24 -20.67 -3.64 -9.44
CA LEU A 24 -19.33 -4.16 -9.72
C LEU A 24 -18.46 -3.06 -10.35
N PRO A 25 -17.13 -3.12 -10.16
CA PRO A 25 -16.21 -2.17 -10.79
C PRO A 25 -16.11 -2.42 -12.30
N GLU A 26 -16.43 -1.41 -13.10
CA GLU A 26 -16.48 -1.50 -14.57
C GLU A 26 -15.20 -1.02 -15.27
N THR A 27 -14.39 -0.21 -14.58
CA THR A 27 -13.19 0.40 -15.14
C THR A 27 -11.95 -0.01 -14.37
N PHE A 28 -10.80 -0.06 -15.05
CA PHE A 28 -9.52 -0.42 -14.45
C PHE A 28 -9.17 0.40 -13.18
N PRO A 29 -9.37 1.74 -13.14
CA PRO A 29 -9.11 2.53 -11.94
C PRO A 29 -10.01 2.13 -10.76
N ARG A 30 -11.29 1.80 -11.01
CA ARG A 30 -12.24 1.36 -9.97
C ARG A 30 -11.86 -0.01 -9.42
N VAL A 31 -11.36 -0.91 -10.25
CA VAL A 31 -10.83 -2.22 -9.80
C VAL A 31 -9.62 -2.02 -8.88
N LEU A 32 -8.67 -1.15 -9.26
CA LEU A 32 -7.53 -0.82 -8.40
C LEU A 32 -7.95 -0.15 -7.09
N GLY A 33 -8.98 0.71 -7.14
CA GLY A 33 -9.58 1.32 -5.95
C GLY A 33 -10.17 0.27 -5.01
N ALA A 34 -10.97 -0.66 -5.55
CA ALA A 34 -11.56 -1.77 -4.80
C ALA A 34 -10.49 -2.70 -4.19
N LEU A 35 -9.45 -3.06 -4.95
CA LEU A 35 -8.32 -3.85 -4.47
C LEU A 35 -7.58 -3.12 -3.35
N SER A 36 -7.36 -1.81 -3.49
CA SER A 36 -6.74 -1.02 -2.43
C SER A 36 -7.57 -1.02 -1.15
N VAL A 37 -8.89 -0.85 -1.24
CA VAL A 37 -9.80 -0.93 -0.09
C VAL A 37 -9.72 -2.31 0.56
N LEU A 38 -9.71 -3.38 -0.24
CA LEU A 38 -9.60 -4.75 0.26
C LEU A 38 -8.29 -4.95 1.05
N LEU A 39 -7.15 -4.65 0.43
CA LEU A 39 -5.83 -4.78 1.04
C LEU A 39 -5.71 -3.97 2.33
N ALA A 40 -6.11 -2.70 2.28
CA ALA A 40 -6.14 -1.80 3.42
C ALA A 40 -7.00 -2.37 4.56
N SER A 41 -8.19 -2.88 4.23
CA SER A 41 -9.10 -3.45 5.22
C SER A 41 -8.55 -4.73 5.85
N VAL A 42 -7.87 -5.60 5.09
CA VAL A 42 -7.20 -6.81 5.62
C VAL A 42 -6.12 -6.39 6.62
N ASN A 43 -5.34 -5.36 6.29
CA ASN A 43 -4.33 -4.83 7.21
C ASN A 43 -4.93 -4.29 8.52
N VAL A 44 -6.05 -3.56 8.45
CA VAL A 44 -6.75 -3.07 9.66
C VAL A 44 -7.17 -4.27 10.53
N ALA A 45 -7.89 -5.24 9.93
CA ALA A 45 -8.45 -6.37 10.66
C ALA A 45 -7.36 -7.24 11.32
N SER A 46 -6.43 -7.76 10.52
CA SER A 46 -5.36 -8.62 11.02
C SER A 46 -4.37 -7.85 11.90
N GLY A 47 -4.14 -6.56 11.65
CA GLY A 47 -3.27 -5.73 12.47
C GLY A 47 -3.75 -5.59 13.91
N PHE A 48 -5.06 -5.40 14.13
CA PHE A 48 -5.61 -5.37 15.48
C PHE A 48 -5.58 -6.74 16.16
N VAL A 49 -5.87 -7.82 15.43
CA VAL A 49 -5.82 -9.19 15.99
C VAL A 49 -4.40 -9.57 16.41
N ILE A 50 -3.41 -9.34 15.55
CA ILE A 50 -2.00 -9.62 15.86
C ILE A 50 -1.53 -8.77 17.04
N THR A 51 -1.93 -7.49 17.08
CA THR A 51 -1.63 -6.61 18.22
C THR A 51 -2.15 -7.21 19.52
N LYS A 52 -3.42 -7.67 19.53
CA LYS A 52 -4.01 -8.29 20.72
C LYS A 52 -3.21 -9.53 21.15
N ARG A 53 -2.89 -10.41 20.19
CA ARG A 53 -2.09 -11.62 20.47
C ARG A 53 -0.71 -11.30 21.03
N MET A 54 -0.06 -10.23 20.56
CA MET A 54 1.21 -9.76 21.10
C MET A 54 1.08 -9.21 22.51
N LEU A 55 0.01 -8.46 22.81
CA LEU A 55 -0.25 -7.92 24.14
C LEU A 55 -0.61 -9.02 25.14
N ASP A 56 -1.34 -10.05 24.70
CA ASP A 56 -1.73 -11.18 25.52
C ASP A 56 -0.51 -11.98 26.01
N MET A 57 0.62 -11.94 25.31
CA MET A 57 1.87 -12.57 25.74
C MET A 57 2.51 -11.91 26.98
N PHE A 58 2.10 -10.68 27.33
CA PHE A 58 2.59 -9.98 28.51
C PHE A 58 1.71 -10.22 29.74
N LYS A 59 0.55 -10.86 29.58
CA LYS A 59 -0.36 -11.17 30.68
C LYS A 59 0.21 -12.28 31.55
N ARG A 60 0.16 -12.08 32.86
CA ARG A 60 0.55 -13.08 33.84
C ARG A 60 -0.66 -13.88 34.28
N PRO A 61 -0.48 -15.14 34.73
CA PRO A 61 -1.59 -15.99 35.18
C PRO A 61 -2.39 -15.43 36.36
N MET A 62 -1.83 -14.52 37.16
CA MET A 62 -2.49 -13.93 38.33
C MET A 62 -3.02 -12.52 38.10
N ASP A 63 -2.99 -12.01 36.86
CA ASP A 63 -3.58 -10.70 36.58
C ASP A 63 -5.11 -10.79 36.70
N PRO A 64 -5.77 -9.76 37.27
CA PRO A 64 -7.23 -9.74 37.40
C PRO A 64 -7.91 -9.83 36.02
N PRO A 65 -9.11 -10.43 35.94
CA PRO A 65 -9.80 -10.62 34.67
C PRO A 65 -10.10 -9.28 34.00
N GLU A 66 -9.60 -9.09 32.78
CA GLU A 66 -9.86 -7.88 32.02
C GLU A 66 -11.31 -7.85 31.51
N SER A 67 -11.97 -6.71 31.67
CA SER A 67 -13.32 -6.50 31.13
C SER A 67 -13.23 -5.92 29.72
N SER A 68 -12.72 -6.70 28.76
CA SER A 68 -12.58 -6.30 27.34
C SER A 68 -13.90 -5.76 26.73
N TRP A 69 -15.05 -6.25 27.20
CA TRP A 69 -16.37 -5.81 26.72
C TRP A 69 -16.65 -4.32 27.00
N LEU A 70 -16.05 -3.77 28.06
CA LEU A 70 -16.27 -2.38 28.48
C LEU A 70 -15.78 -1.39 27.42
N TYR A 71 -14.73 -1.75 26.66
CA TYR A 71 -14.26 -0.97 25.51
C TYR A 71 -15.25 -0.93 24.35
N GLY A 72 -16.24 -1.83 24.32
CA GLY A 72 -17.35 -1.80 23.37
C GLY A 72 -18.40 -0.74 23.69
N ILE A 73 -18.50 -0.28 24.94
CA ILE A 73 -19.53 0.68 25.37
C ILE A 73 -19.44 2.00 24.60
N PRO A 74 -18.28 2.68 24.49
CA PRO A 74 -18.16 3.88 23.66
C PRO A 74 -18.60 3.62 22.21
N ALA A 75 -18.18 2.50 21.60
CA ALA A 75 -18.53 2.18 20.23
C ALA A 75 -20.06 2.02 20.04
N VAL A 76 -20.74 1.36 20.98
CA VAL A 76 -22.20 1.18 20.97
C VAL A 76 -22.91 2.51 21.19
N ILE A 77 -22.46 3.34 22.14
CA ILE A 77 -23.02 4.67 22.40
C ILE A 77 -22.87 5.56 21.17
N PHE A 78 -21.69 5.60 20.56
CA PHE A 78 -21.43 6.41 19.38
C PHE A 78 -22.25 5.96 18.18
N THR A 79 -22.34 4.64 17.93
CA THR A 79 -23.09 4.10 16.78
C THR A 79 -24.59 4.36 16.91
N ASN A 80 -25.17 4.13 18.11
CA ASN A 80 -26.60 4.37 18.34
C ASN A 80 -26.93 5.87 18.39
N GLY A 81 -26.07 6.69 19.02
CA GLY A 81 -26.21 8.14 19.05
C GLY A 81 -26.19 8.75 17.65
N PHE A 82 -25.34 8.23 16.75
CA PHE A 82 -25.31 8.64 15.35
C PHE A 82 -26.59 8.21 14.60
N SER A 83 -27.03 6.96 14.73
CA SER A 83 -28.26 6.46 14.08
C SER A 83 -29.49 7.29 14.46
N ALA A 84 -29.60 7.65 15.74
CA ALA A 84 -30.65 8.54 16.24
C ALA A 84 -30.54 9.99 15.73
N ALA A 85 -29.33 10.50 15.51
CA ALA A 85 -29.11 11.82 14.94
C ALA A 85 -29.50 11.88 13.45
N VAL A 86 -29.26 10.81 12.69
CA VAL A 86 -29.68 10.69 11.28
C VAL A 86 -31.21 10.64 11.15
N SER A 87 -31.90 9.90 12.03
CA SER A 87 -33.36 9.76 11.97
C SER A 87 -34.12 11.04 12.36
N THR A 88 -33.48 11.97 13.06
CA THR A 88 -34.10 13.20 13.58
C THR A 88 -33.80 14.46 12.76
N SER A 89 -32.98 14.37 11.69
CA SER A 89 -32.64 15.50 10.78
C SER A 89 -32.13 16.78 11.49
N MET A 90 -31.52 16.66 12.68
CA MET A 90 -31.01 17.80 13.45
C MET A 90 -29.65 18.25 12.92
N ALA A 91 -29.66 19.20 11.97
CA ALA A 91 -28.47 19.72 11.28
C ALA A 91 -27.36 20.29 12.21
N GLY A 92 -27.70 20.75 13.42
CA GLY A 92 -26.74 21.28 14.39
C GLY A 92 -25.86 20.24 15.10
N LEU A 93 -26.35 19.00 15.24
CA LEU A 93 -25.57 17.89 15.83
C LEU A 93 -24.72 17.16 14.78
N VAL A 94 -24.99 17.38 13.49
CA VAL A 94 -24.24 16.79 12.36
C VAL A 94 -22.81 17.31 12.34
N TRP A 95 -22.56 18.57 12.74
CA TRP A 95 -21.20 19.14 12.80
C TRP A 95 -20.38 18.66 14.00
N ALA A 96 -21.00 18.42 15.17
CA ALA A 96 -20.36 17.68 16.26
C ALA A 96 -20.17 16.20 15.89
N GLY A 97 -21.12 15.67 15.12
CA GLY A 97 -21.04 14.40 14.41
C GLY A 97 -20.01 14.37 13.30
N CYS A 98 -19.42 15.49 12.83
CA CYS A 98 -18.38 15.50 11.80
C CYS A 98 -17.01 15.12 12.35
N LEU A 99 -16.72 15.40 13.64
CA LEU A 99 -15.58 14.80 14.34
C LEU A 99 -15.77 13.28 14.52
N THR A 100 -17.02 12.85 14.63
CA THR A 100 -17.44 11.44 14.68
C THR A 100 -17.63 10.80 13.28
N SER A 101 -17.80 11.60 12.21
CA SER A 101 -18.10 11.16 10.83
C SER A 101 -16.87 10.68 10.07
N SER A 102 -15.66 10.95 10.58
CA SER A 102 -14.42 10.46 9.98
C SER A 102 -14.34 8.92 9.95
N MET A 103 -15.14 8.22 10.76
CA MET A 103 -15.24 6.75 10.80
C MET A 103 -16.49 6.18 10.09
N LEU A 104 -17.41 7.02 9.62
CA LEU A 104 -18.63 6.57 8.93
C LEU A 104 -19.02 7.46 7.75
N CYS A 105 -18.05 7.69 6.85
CA CYS A 105 -18.28 8.25 5.51
C CYS A 105 -19.27 7.43 4.65
N ILE A 106 -19.65 6.24 5.13
CA ILE A 106 -20.46 5.22 4.46
C ILE A 106 -21.87 5.73 4.10
N VAL A 107 -22.50 6.56 4.95
CA VAL A 107 -23.94 6.89 4.79
C VAL A 107 -24.22 7.87 3.64
N GLY A 108 -23.22 8.61 3.16
CA GLY A 108 -23.36 9.50 2.01
C GLY A 108 -23.18 8.81 0.64
N PHE A 109 -22.81 7.53 0.61
CA PHE A 109 -22.53 6.84 -0.64
C PHE A 109 -23.76 6.15 -1.25
N PRO A 110 -23.83 6.04 -2.59
CA PRO A 110 -24.91 5.31 -3.27
C PRO A 110 -25.02 3.86 -2.76
N PRO A 111 -26.22 3.27 -2.70
CA PRO A 111 -26.44 1.88 -2.24
C PRO A 111 -25.55 0.85 -2.96
N ALA A 112 -25.27 1.05 -4.24
CA ALA A 112 -24.42 0.16 -5.02
C ALA A 112 -22.97 0.10 -4.50
N LEU A 113 -22.42 1.24 -4.07
CA LEU A 113 -21.08 1.34 -3.48
C LEU A 113 -21.05 0.68 -2.10
N LEU A 114 -22.15 0.80 -1.34
CA LEU A 114 -22.31 0.10 -0.06
C LEU A 114 -22.31 -1.41 -0.24
N THR A 115 -22.99 -1.92 -1.27
CA THR A 115 -22.98 -3.35 -1.59
C THR A 115 -21.59 -3.83 -1.97
N GLN A 116 -20.85 -3.06 -2.78
CA GLN A 116 -19.44 -3.36 -3.10
C GLN A 116 -18.58 -3.43 -1.83
N PHE A 117 -18.69 -2.41 -0.96
CA PHE A 117 -17.93 -2.35 0.28
C PHE A 117 -18.29 -3.49 1.24
N ALA A 118 -19.58 -3.83 1.35
CA ALA A 118 -20.04 -4.97 2.14
C ALA A 118 -19.48 -6.30 1.62
N GLY A 119 -19.45 -6.49 0.29
CA GLY A 119 -18.81 -7.64 -0.35
C GLY A 119 -17.32 -7.73 -0.01
N LEU A 120 -16.59 -6.61 -0.14
CA LEU A 120 -15.18 -6.55 0.24
C LEU A 120 -14.98 -6.80 1.75
N ALA A 121 -15.90 -6.35 2.61
CA ALA A 121 -15.83 -6.59 4.05
C ALA A 121 -16.00 -8.08 4.40
N ILE A 122 -16.85 -8.81 3.66
CA ILE A 122 -16.97 -10.27 3.81
C ILE A 122 -15.68 -10.95 3.40
N VAL A 123 -15.15 -10.64 2.22
CA VAL A 123 -13.88 -11.21 1.71
C VAL A 123 -12.73 -10.90 2.66
N ARG A 124 -12.65 -9.68 3.17
CA ARG A 124 -11.69 -9.29 4.20
C ARG A 124 -11.85 -10.12 5.46
N GLY A 125 -13.08 -10.28 5.95
CA GLY A 125 -13.39 -11.03 7.16
C GLY A 125 -12.94 -12.49 7.06
N THR A 126 -13.15 -13.12 5.90
CA THR A 126 -12.69 -14.49 5.66
C THR A 126 -11.16 -14.58 5.58
N ILE A 127 -10.50 -13.68 4.83
CA ILE A 127 -9.03 -13.63 4.74
C ILE A 127 -8.40 -13.41 6.12
N GLY A 128 -8.89 -12.44 6.88
CA GLY A 128 -8.39 -12.14 8.23
C GLY A 128 -8.54 -13.35 9.15
N ALA A 129 -9.72 -13.98 9.18
CA ALA A 129 -9.96 -15.17 9.99
C ALA A 129 -9.06 -16.36 9.62
N ILE A 130 -8.71 -16.52 8.34
CA ILE A 130 -7.78 -17.55 7.88
C ILE A 130 -6.37 -17.22 8.37
N ILE A 131 -5.87 -16.00 8.10
CA ILE A 131 -4.55 -15.53 8.53
C ILE A 131 -4.39 -15.76 10.04
N ASP A 132 -5.38 -15.34 10.83
CA ASP A 132 -5.34 -15.41 12.28
C ASP A 132 -5.21 -16.85 12.81
N ARG A 133 -5.82 -17.84 12.14
CA ARG A 133 -5.79 -19.25 12.55
C ARG A 133 -4.47 -19.95 12.26
N HIS A 134 -3.69 -19.47 11.30
CA HIS A 134 -2.48 -20.16 10.85
C HIS A 134 -1.18 -19.63 11.46
N ILE A 135 -1.22 -18.51 12.19
CA ILE A 135 0.00 -17.88 12.71
C ILE A 135 0.32 -18.37 14.11
N THR A 136 1.56 -18.77 14.34
CA THR A 136 2.07 -19.12 15.67
C THR A 136 2.66 -17.90 16.39
N ALA A 137 2.78 -17.91 17.71
CA ALA A 137 3.32 -16.77 18.49
C ALA A 137 4.74 -16.34 18.05
N ILE A 138 5.57 -17.29 17.61
CA ILE A 138 6.95 -17.06 17.12
C ILE A 138 6.93 -16.31 15.77
N GLU A 139 5.85 -16.42 15.02
CA GLU A 139 5.67 -15.88 13.68
C GLU A 139 4.97 -14.51 13.67
N LEU A 140 4.58 -13.98 14.84
CA LEU A 140 3.92 -12.67 14.93
C LEU A 140 4.78 -11.54 14.34
N PRO A 141 6.10 -11.46 14.60
CA PRO A 141 6.93 -10.41 14.01
C PRO A 141 6.99 -10.46 12.46
N GLN A 142 7.09 -11.66 11.87
CA GLN A 142 7.09 -11.80 10.40
C GLN A 142 5.74 -11.39 9.81
N MET A 143 4.63 -11.69 10.51
CA MET A 143 3.32 -11.28 10.02
C MET A 143 3.11 -9.77 10.10
N VAL A 144 3.66 -9.08 11.11
CA VAL A 144 3.63 -7.61 11.14
C VAL A 144 4.35 -7.02 9.92
N ALA A 145 5.49 -7.59 9.52
CA ALA A 145 6.18 -7.19 8.28
C ALA A 145 5.32 -7.52 7.04
N ALA A 146 4.66 -8.68 7.01
CA ALA A 146 3.75 -9.06 5.94
C ALA A 146 2.52 -8.16 5.83
N LEU A 147 2.03 -7.57 6.92
CA LEU A 147 0.93 -6.61 6.85
C LEU A 147 1.40 -5.23 6.36
N HIS A 148 2.64 -4.85 6.68
CA HIS A 148 3.20 -3.58 6.22
C HIS A 148 3.44 -3.56 4.70
N LEU A 149 3.74 -4.72 4.08
CA LEU A 149 3.79 -4.82 2.61
C LEU A 149 2.40 -4.57 1.99
N VAL A 150 1.33 -5.09 2.60
CA VAL A 150 -0.04 -4.97 2.10
C VAL A 150 -0.46 -3.49 2.10
N VAL A 151 -0.05 -2.73 3.10
CA VAL A 151 -0.26 -1.27 3.17
C VAL A 151 0.51 -0.55 2.06
N GLY A 152 1.78 -0.90 1.84
CA GLY A 152 2.59 -0.32 0.76
C GLY A 152 1.97 -0.54 -0.62
N LEU A 153 1.47 -1.74 -0.89
CA LEU A 153 0.80 -2.08 -2.15
C LEU A 153 -0.55 -1.36 -2.30
N ALA A 154 -1.34 -1.27 -1.22
CA ALA A 154 -2.59 -0.51 -1.22
C ALA A 154 -2.35 0.98 -1.52
N ALA A 155 -1.28 1.57 -0.99
CA ALA A 155 -0.90 2.96 -1.26
C ALA A 155 -0.62 3.20 -2.75
N VAL A 156 0.12 2.29 -3.39
CA VAL A 156 0.40 2.33 -4.83
C VAL A 156 -0.89 2.23 -5.63
N PHE A 157 -1.74 1.24 -5.33
CA PHE A 157 -3.01 1.06 -6.03
C PHE A 157 -3.95 2.25 -5.87
N THR A 158 -4.07 2.82 -4.66
CA THR A 158 -4.83 4.06 -4.43
C THR A 158 -4.30 5.21 -5.29
N SER A 159 -2.99 5.35 -5.40
CA SER A 159 -2.39 6.43 -6.16
C SER A 159 -2.66 6.32 -7.67
N ILE A 160 -2.37 5.15 -8.24
CA ILE A 160 -2.61 4.86 -9.67
C ILE A 160 -4.10 5.00 -9.99
N SER A 161 -4.95 4.42 -9.14
CA SER A 161 -6.42 4.50 -9.26
C SER A 161 -6.89 5.96 -9.30
N SER A 162 -6.43 6.78 -8.35
CA SER A 162 -6.84 8.17 -8.20
C SER A 162 -6.42 9.05 -9.39
N VAL A 163 -5.23 8.80 -9.94
CA VAL A 163 -4.70 9.54 -11.09
C VAL A 163 -5.38 9.14 -12.40
N LEU A 164 -5.77 7.87 -12.55
CA LEU A 164 -6.42 7.38 -13.77
C LEU A 164 -7.95 7.59 -13.79
N ALA A 165 -8.58 7.78 -12.62
CA ALA A 165 -10.03 7.86 -12.52
C ALA A 165 -10.62 9.19 -13.03
N ASP A 166 -9.93 10.30 -12.83
CA ASP A 166 -10.34 11.61 -13.34
C ASP A 166 -9.12 12.39 -13.88
N PRO A 167 -8.71 12.14 -15.14
CA PRO A 167 -7.58 12.83 -15.74
C PRO A 167 -7.86 14.31 -16.06
N SER A 168 -9.11 14.77 -16.01
CA SER A 168 -9.51 16.15 -16.33
C SER A 168 -9.27 17.15 -15.19
N HIS A 169 -9.24 16.69 -13.93
CA HIS A 169 -9.13 17.54 -12.75
C HIS A 169 -7.81 17.36 -11.98
N LEU A 170 -6.71 17.18 -12.70
CA LEU A 170 -5.40 16.96 -12.07
C LEU A 170 -4.74 18.29 -11.69
N THR A 171 -4.86 18.64 -10.42
CA THR A 171 -4.10 19.73 -9.82
C THR A 171 -2.66 19.29 -9.53
N THR A 172 -1.73 20.25 -9.50
CA THR A 172 -0.33 19.99 -9.13
C THR A 172 -0.21 19.33 -7.75
N LEU A 173 -1.06 19.74 -6.80
CA LEU A 173 -1.11 19.13 -5.46
C LEU A 173 -1.51 17.65 -5.53
N HIS A 174 -2.54 17.31 -6.33
CA HIS A 174 -2.96 15.93 -6.49
C HIS A 174 -1.86 15.07 -7.11
N LEU A 175 -1.17 15.57 -8.14
CA LEU A 175 -0.08 14.86 -8.79
C LEU A 175 1.12 14.64 -7.85
N VAL A 176 1.52 15.68 -7.10
CA VAL A 176 2.58 15.60 -6.09
C VAL A 176 2.23 14.59 -4.99
N THR A 177 1.03 14.67 -4.44
CA THR A 177 0.60 13.77 -3.36
C THR A 177 0.40 12.32 -3.84
N ALA A 178 -0.07 12.12 -5.07
CA ALA A 178 -0.15 10.81 -5.70
C ALA A 178 1.25 10.21 -5.91
N TYR A 179 2.18 10.99 -6.47
CA TYR A 179 3.52 10.52 -6.74
C TYR A 179 4.30 10.18 -5.45
N LEU A 180 4.23 11.03 -4.42
CA LEU A 180 4.80 10.72 -3.11
C LEU A 180 4.23 9.43 -2.49
N ARG A 181 2.94 9.16 -2.72
CA ARG A 181 2.28 7.94 -2.26
C ARG A 181 2.82 6.70 -2.97
N VAL A 182 3.16 6.79 -4.26
CA VAL A 182 3.79 5.69 -5.02
C VAL A 182 5.21 5.42 -4.50
N ILE A 183 6.03 6.46 -4.31
CA ILE A 183 7.39 6.31 -3.77
C ILE A 183 7.37 5.63 -2.41
N ILE A 184 6.63 6.23 -1.46
CA ILE A 184 6.60 5.74 -0.08
C ILE A 184 5.99 4.33 -0.05
N GLY A 185 4.93 4.08 -0.82
CA GLY A 185 4.29 2.77 -0.94
C GLY A 185 5.22 1.70 -1.51
N GLY A 186 5.93 2.00 -2.61
CA GLY A 186 6.85 1.06 -3.27
C GLY A 186 8.07 0.69 -2.44
N ILE A 187 8.68 1.67 -1.76
CA ILE A 187 9.81 1.44 -0.85
C ILE A 187 9.34 0.61 0.36
N THR A 188 8.16 0.92 0.90
CA THR A 188 7.56 0.19 2.03
C THR A 188 7.25 -1.25 1.65
N PHE A 189 6.65 -1.46 0.48
CA PHE A 189 6.30 -2.78 -0.04
C PHE A 189 7.55 -3.67 -0.17
N THR A 190 8.58 -3.17 -0.84
CA THR A 190 9.82 -3.95 -1.06
C THR A 190 10.64 -4.17 0.19
N GLY A 191 10.78 -3.14 1.04
CA GLY A 191 11.46 -3.30 2.32
C GLY A 191 10.77 -4.32 3.23
N SER A 192 9.43 -4.33 3.21
CA SER A 192 8.62 -5.27 3.98
C SER A 192 8.72 -6.71 3.46
N ILE A 193 8.83 -6.93 2.14
CA ILE A 193 9.12 -8.26 1.57
C ILE A 193 10.45 -8.78 2.09
N VAL A 194 11.51 -7.97 2.03
CA VAL A 194 12.84 -8.39 2.48
C VAL A 194 12.86 -8.66 3.99
N ALA A 195 12.19 -7.81 4.79
CA ALA A 195 12.04 -8.02 6.22
C ALA A 195 11.28 -9.32 6.53
N PHE A 196 10.17 -9.58 5.83
CA PHE A 196 9.41 -10.82 5.93
C PHE A 196 10.29 -12.04 5.63
N LEU A 197 11.02 -12.02 4.52
CA LEU A 197 11.89 -13.14 4.13
C LEU A 197 13.04 -13.38 5.12
N LYS A 198 13.59 -12.33 5.73
CA LYS A 198 14.60 -12.44 6.78
C LYS A 198 14.05 -13.07 8.06
N LEU A 199 12.87 -12.64 8.50
CA LEU A 199 12.22 -13.19 9.69
C LEU A 199 11.70 -14.62 9.47
N ALA A 200 11.28 -14.95 8.25
CA ALA A 200 10.89 -16.30 7.85
C ALA A 200 12.08 -17.27 7.67
N GLY A 201 13.32 -16.81 7.88
CA GLY A 201 14.53 -17.61 7.67
C GLY A 201 14.79 -17.97 6.21
N LYS A 202 14.05 -17.39 5.26
CA LYS A 202 14.21 -17.61 3.81
C LYS A 202 15.31 -16.74 3.20
N MET A 203 15.83 -15.78 3.95
CA MET A 203 16.93 -14.90 3.55
C MET A 203 17.90 -14.69 4.71
N GLY A 204 19.21 -14.61 4.43
CA GLY A 204 20.23 -14.44 5.47
C GLY A 204 20.14 -13.09 6.20
N SER A 205 20.38 -13.08 7.51
CA SER A 205 20.22 -11.86 8.33
C SER A 205 21.44 -10.91 8.33
N ARG A 206 22.57 -11.32 7.71
CA ARG A 206 23.80 -10.52 7.67
C ARG A 206 23.61 -9.26 6.81
N PRO A 207 23.95 -8.05 7.30
CA PRO A 207 23.74 -6.83 6.53
C PRO A 207 24.58 -6.81 5.25
N LEU A 208 24.00 -6.36 4.14
CA LEU A 208 24.72 -6.18 2.89
C LEU A 208 25.59 -4.93 2.97
N MET A 209 26.89 -5.10 2.82
CA MET A 209 27.83 -4.00 2.72
C MET A 209 28.12 -3.73 1.24
N LEU A 210 27.28 -2.94 0.57
CA LEU A 210 27.56 -2.49 -0.80
C LEU A 210 28.66 -1.41 -0.78
N PRO A 211 29.72 -1.54 -1.60
CA PRO A 211 30.68 -0.46 -1.78
C PRO A 211 29.95 0.75 -2.39
N GLY A 212 30.11 1.93 -1.79
CA GLY A 212 29.46 3.15 -2.28
C GLY A 212 27.94 3.24 -2.04
N LYS A 213 27.35 2.48 -1.11
CA LYS A 213 25.89 2.49 -0.83
C LYS A 213 25.26 3.87 -0.70
N TYR A 214 25.99 4.83 -0.11
CA TYR A 214 25.49 6.20 0.08
C TYR A 214 25.37 6.94 -1.25
N VAL A 215 26.27 6.68 -2.20
CA VAL A 215 26.24 7.25 -3.55
C VAL A 215 25.05 6.68 -4.32
N ILE A 216 24.86 5.35 -4.26
CA ILE A 216 23.75 4.66 -4.92
C ILE A 216 22.39 5.13 -4.37
N ASN A 217 22.25 5.19 -3.04
CA ASN A 217 21.02 5.67 -2.42
C ASN A 217 20.76 7.15 -2.76
N SER A 218 21.80 7.98 -2.78
CA SER A 218 21.67 9.39 -3.15
C SER A 218 21.29 9.55 -4.63
N SER A 219 21.84 8.73 -5.53
CA SER A 219 21.50 8.79 -6.96
C SER A 219 20.07 8.34 -7.23
N LEU A 220 19.61 7.27 -6.57
CA LEU A 220 18.22 6.81 -6.68
C LEU A 220 17.24 7.84 -6.11
N LEU A 221 17.56 8.45 -4.97
CA LEU A 221 16.74 9.53 -4.41
C LEU A 221 16.68 10.74 -5.35
N ARG A 222 17.82 11.14 -5.94
CA ARG A 222 17.84 12.22 -6.95
C ARG A 222 17.04 11.85 -8.19
N ALA A 223 17.10 10.60 -8.65
CA ALA A 223 16.33 10.13 -9.78
C ALA A 223 14.82 10.27 -9.51
N ASN A 224 14.34 9.85 -8.34
CA ASN A 224 12.95 10.04 -7.91
C ASN A 224 12.53 11.53 -7.86
N VAL A 225 13.40 12.41 -7.37
CA VAL A 225 13.12 13.86 -7.36
C VAL A 225 13.07 14.42 -8.79
N LEU A 226 13.93 13.93 -9.69
CA LEU A 226 13.96 14.36 -11.08
C LEU A 226 12.72 13.89 -11.86
N THR A 227 12.29 12.64 -11.66
CA THR A 227 11.06 12.10 -12.26
C THR A 227 9.81 12.82 -11.74
N MET A 228 9.76 13.19 -10.45
CA MET A 228 8.72 14.08 -9.93
C MET A 228 8.69 15.41 -10.68
N ALA A 229 9.84 16.08 -10.80
CA ALA A 229 9.94 17.36 -11.48
C ALA A 229 9.51 17.24 -12.95
N ALA A 230 9.92 16.16 -13.63
CA ALA A 230 9.52 15.88 -15.00
C ALA A 230 7.99 15.71 -15.14
N ILE A 231 7.35 14.99 -14.22
CA ILE A 231 5.89 14.78 -14.20
C ILE A 231 5.13 16.09 -13.95
N ILE A 232 5.66 17.01 -13.14
CA ILE A 232 5.02 18.31 -12.86
C ILE A 232 5.17 19.28 -14.03
N ILE A 233 6.34 19.29 -14.67
CA ILE A 233 6.69 20.20 -15.76
C ILE A 233 6.06 19.72 -17.07
N SER A 234 5.82 18.41 -17.24
CA SER A 234 5.27 17.89 -18.48
C SER A 234 3.88 18.50 -18.76
N PRO A 235 3.67 19.17 -19.92
CA PRO A 235 2.37 19.68 -20.32
C PRO A 235 1.35 18.55 -20.65
N ILE A 236 1.82 17.30 -20.62
CA ILE A 236 1.18 16.07 -21.13
C ILE A 236 -0.03 15.61 -20.28
N TRP A 237 -0.01 15.86 -18.97
CA TRP A 237 -1.21 15.65 -18.14
C TRP A 237 -2.33 16.65 -18.43
N ARG A 238 -2.03 17.71 -19.19
CA ARG A 238 -2.95 18.81 -19.48
C ARG A 238 -3.62 18.65 -20.85
N GLU A 239 -2.97 18.07 -21.86
CA GLU A 239 -3.54 17.94 -23.22
C GLU A 239 -3.07 16.67 -23.98
N ASN A 240 -4.03 15.94 -24.59
CA ASN A 240 -3.89 14.87 -25.61
C ASN A 240 -3.48 13.41 -25.25
N LYS A 241 -4.01 12.46 -26.05
CA LYS A 241 -3.96 10.99 -25.84
C LYS A 241 -2.65 10.31 -26.28
N ILE A 242 -1.87 10.93 -27.18
CA ILE A 242 -0.71 10.31 -27.86
C ILE A 242 0.57 10.37 -27.00
N GLU A 243 0.71 11.40 -26.15
CA GLU A 243 1.89 11.57 -25.27
C GLU A 243 1.89 10.63 -24.04
N ARG A 244 0.76 9.97 -23.74
CA ARG A 244 0.64 8.99 -22.64
C ARG A 244 1.56 7.77 -22.79
N ALA A 245 1.97 7.42 -24.02
CA ALA A 245 2.79 6.26 -24.28
C ALA A 245 4.25 6.43 -23.80
N ASN A 246 4.82 7.65 -23.87
CA ASN A 246 6.16 7.94 -23.32
C ASN A 246 6.13 8.10 -21.79
N ASP A 247 5.04 8.61 -21.22
CA ASP A 247 4.93 8.85 -19.77
C ASP A 247 4.63 7.58 -18.97
N GLN A 248 4.04 6.56 -19.60
CA GLN A 248 3.96 5.21 -19.02
C GLN A 248 5.37 4.66 -18.75
N TYR A 249 6.38 5.04 -19.55
CA TYR A 249 7.77 4.71 -19.23
C TYR A 249 8.30 5.46 -18.01
N ILE A 250 7.93 6.72 -17.79
CA ILE A 250 8.37 7.49 -16.61
C ILE A 250 7.78 6.90 -15.33
N VAL A 251 6.49 6.52 -15.35
CA VAL A 251 5.84 5.86 -14.21
C VAL A 251 6.42 4.45 -13.98
N ASN A 252 6.69 3.70 -15.04
CA ASN A 252 7.35 2.39 -14.94
C ASN A 252 8.79 2.52 -14.42
N LEU A 253 9.54 3.53 -14.87
CA LEU A 253 10.90 3.80 -14.44
C LEU A 253 10.95 4.22 -12.98
N ASP A 254 10.04 5.10 -12.55
CA ASP A 254 9.87 5.49 -11.14
C ASP A 254 9.54 4.28 -10.25
N MET A 255 8.59 3.44 -10.67
CA MET A 255 8.25 2.22 -9.94
C MET A 255 9.47 1.31 -9.78
N ASN A 256 10.28 1.15 -10.84
CA ASN A 256 11.52 0.39 -10.80
C ASN A 256 12.57 0.99 -9.85
N ILE A 257 12.77 2.32 -9.88
CA ILE A 257 13.68 3.02 -8.96
C ILE A 257 13.24 2.82 -7.50
N ASN A 258 11.94 2.90 -7.23
CA ASN A 258 11.37 2.72 -5.89
C ASN A 258 11.49 1.28 -5.39
N LEU A 259 11.26 0.31 -6.27
CA LEU A 259 11.47 -1.10 -5.98
C LEU A 259 12.95 -1.35 -5.64
N GLU A 260 13.88 -0.85 -6.46
CA GLU A 260 15.32 -0.99 -6.24
C GLU A 260 15.79 -0.31 -4.95
N LEU A 261 15.33 0.91 -4.65
CA LEU A 261 15.71 1.64 -3.45
C LEU A 261 15.28 0.92 -2.18
N GLY A 262 14.06 0.36 -2.14
CA GLY A 262 13.59 -0.39 -0.98
C GLY A 262 14.28 -1.75 -0.83
N VAL A 263 14.65 -2.39 -1.94
CA VAL A 263 15.45 -3.62 -1.96
C VAL A 263 16.89 -3.36 -1.50
N ILE A 264 17.60 -2.38 -2.06
CA ILE A 264 19.00 -2.04 -1.74
C ILE A 264 19.17 -1.71 -0.25
N ASN A 265 18.23 -0.97 0.32
CA ASN A 265 18.27 -0.61 1.74
C ASN A 265 17.95 -1.79 2.67
N SER A 266 17.32 -2.84 2.15
CA SER A 266 16.83 -3.96 2.95
C SER A 266 17.63 -5.24 2.76
N LEU A 267 18.39 -5.39 1.67
CA LEU A 267 19.04 -6.65 1.31
C LEU A 267 20.25 -7.03 2.18
N PRO A 268 20.57 -8.35 2.25
CA PRO A 268 21.76 -8.89 2.88
C PRO A 268 22.88 -9.37 1.91
N ARG A 269 22.57 -9.67 0.63
CA ARG A 269 23.57 -10.09 -0.41
C ARG A 269 23.18 -9.68 -1.84
N PRO A 270 24.13 -9.42 -2.76
CA PRO A 270 23.85 -8.96 -4.13
C PRO A 270 23.05 -9.96 -4.98
N GLY A 271 23.19 -11.28 -4.75
CA GLY A 271 22.48 -12.30 -5.53
C GLY A 271 20.97 -12.44 -5.26
N ALA A 272 20.45 -11.82 -4.19
CA ALA A 272 19.00 -11.76 -3.91
C ALA A 272 18.30 -10.60 -4.64
N LEU A 273 19.08 -9.67 -5.19
CA LEU A 273 18.63 -8.51 -5.96
C LEU A 273 17.94 -8.97 -7.26
N GLU A 274 18.58 -9.88 -7.99
CA GLU A 274 18.17 -10.28 -9.34
C GLU A 274 16.84 -11.06 -9.35
N LYS A 275 16.67 -12.03 -8.45
CA LYS A 275 15.43 -12.84 -8.39
C LYS A 275 14.22 -12.07 -7.84
N LEU A 276 14.45 -11.13 -6.93
CA LEU A 276 13.39 -10.37 -6.27
C LEU A 276 12.93 -9.18 -7.14
N ILE A 277 13.86 -8.52 -7.84
CA ILE A 277 13.55 -7.51 -8.85
C ILE A 277 12.79 -8.17 -10.01
N LEU A 278 13.25 -9.30 -10.55
CA LEU A 278 12.57 -9.97 -11.67
C LEU A 278 11.15 -10.44 -11.31
N SER A 279 10.90 -10.88 -10.06
CA SER A 279 9.57 -11.30 -9.62
C SER A 279 8.62 -10.13 -9.33
N ALA A 280 9.12 -9.00 -8.81
CA ALA A 280 8.31 -7.80 -8.56
C ALA A 280 8.03 -7.02 -9.86
N LEU A 281 9.00 -7.04 -10.79
CA LEU A 281 8.94 -6.47 -12.13
C LEU A 281 7.88 -7.15 -13.01
N PHE A 282 7.73 -8.48 -12.92
CA PHE A 282 6.73 -9.23 -13.69
C PHE A 282 5.29 -9.09 -13.18
N MET A 283 5.10 -8.69 -11.90
CA MET A 283 3.77 -8.73 -11.27
C MET A 283 2.95 -7.45 -11.45
N ILE A 284 3.58 -6.31 -11.76
CA ILE A 284 2.89 -5.01 -11.67
C ILE A 284 2.52 -4.40 -13.02
N ILE A 285 3.28 -4.59 -14.11
CA ILE A 285 2.98 -3.87 -15.37
C ILE A 285 3.38 -4.68 -16.61
N GLU A 286 2.51 -5.59 -17.05
CA GLU A 286 2.47 -6.00 -18.45
C GLU A 286 1.02 -5.90 -18.94
N PRO A 287 0.61 -4.80 -19.59
CA PRO A 287 -0.61 -4.81 -20.36
C PRO A 287 -0.33 -5.60 -21.63
N SER A 288 -1.00 -6.75 -21.78
CA SER A 288 -0.98 -7.53 -23.02
C SER A 288 -1.42 -6.62 -24.18
N GLY A 289 -0.51 -6.31 -25.11
CA GLY A 289 -0.92 -5.72 -26.39
C GLY A 289 0.00 -4.68 -27.02
N SER A 290 1.11 -4.25 -26.41
CA SER A 290 2.05 -3.37 -27.12
C SER A 290 3.07 -4.18 -27.92
N GLN A 291 2.97 -4.11 -29.25
CA GLN A 291 3.93 -4.65 -30.23
C GLN A 291 5.31 -3.96 -30.18
N TYR A 292 5.48 -2.94 -29.34
CA TYR A 292 6.75 -2.26 -29.13
C TYR A 292 7.45 -2.80 -27.89
N LYS A 293 8.40 -3.71 -28.15
CA LYS A 293 9.40 -4.21 -27.20
C LYS A 293 10.46 -3.11 -27.02
N PRO A 294 10.58 -2.43 -25.87
CA PRO A 294 11.58 -1.40 -25.71
C PRO A 294 12.84 -1.99 -25.09
N SER A 295 13.89 -2.02 -25.90
CA SER A 295 15.28 -2.16 -25.51
C SER A 295 15.74 -0.94 -24.72
N LEU A 296 15.37 -0.82 -23.44
CA LEU A 296 16.09 0.05 -22.51
C LEU A 296 16.62 -0.78 -21.35
N ASN A 297 17.85 -1.20 -21.58
CA ASN A 297 18.53 -2.28 -20.91
C ASN A 297 19.18 -1.77 -19.62
N ILE A 298 18.39 -1.24 -18.68
CA ILE A 298 18.87 -0.93 -17.31
C ILE A 298 19.24 -2.24 -16.61
N THR A 299 18.51 -3.32 -16.91
CA THR A 299 18.92 -4.69 -16.58
C THR A 299 20.29 -5.03 -17.13
N LEU A 300 20.66 -4.61 -18.35
CA LEU A 300 22.02 -4.80 -18.90
C LEU A 300 23.03 -3.81 -18.31
N PHE A 301 22.65 -2.59 -17.91
CA PHE A 301 23.57 -1.66 -17.26
C PHE A 301 23.97 -2.17 -15.87
N ILE A 302 23.01 -2.73 -15.12
CA ILE A 302 23.27 -3.39 -13.84
C ILE A 302 23.93 -4.76 -14.06
N HIS A 303 23.56 -5.54 -15.08
CA HIS A 303 24.20 -6.81 -15.41
C HIS A 303 25.66 -6.63 -15.87
N LEU A 304 25.97 -5.62 -16.69
CA LEU A 304 27.34 -5.28 -17.11
C LEU A 304 28.15 -4.69 -15.96
N HIS A 305 27.55 -3.87 -15.10
CA HIS A 305 28.30 -3.29 -13.97
C HIS A 305 28.48 -4.28 -12.81
N ALA A 306 27.53 -5.20 -12.61
CA ALA A 306 27.66 -6.31 -11.69
C ALA A 306 28.67 -7.33 -12.23
N GLN A 307 28.63 -7.71 -13.52
CA GLN A 307 29.61 -8.63 -14.10
C GLN A 307 31.04 -8.07 -14.13
N ASN A 308 31.22 -6.76 -14.32
CA ASN A 308 32.54 -6.13 -14.26
C ASN A 308 33.15 -6.05 -12.85
N ASN A 309 32.40 -6.37 -11.79
CA ASN A 309 32.89 -6.36 -10.40
C ASN A 309 32.94 -7.77 -9.75
N ILE A 310 32.71 -8.83 -10.53
CA ILE A 310 32.92 -10.23 -10.12
C ILE A 310 34.13 -10.89 -10.81
N GLY A 311 35.02 -10.09 -11.41
CA GLY A 311 36.28 -10.57 -11.98
C GLY A 311 37.50 -9.96 -11.28
N LEU A 312 38.26 -10.83 -10.59
CA LEU A 312 39.66 -10.69 -10.15
C LEU A 312 39.95 -9.86 -8.89
N ALA A 313 39.78 -10.49 -7.72
CA ALA A 313 40.82 -10.84 -6.74
C ALA A 313 40.18 -11.35 -5.44
#